data_AF-A0A1Z4R7F1-F1
#
_entry.id   AF-A0A1Z4R7F1-F1
#
_cell.length_a   1.000
_cell.length_b   1.000
_cell.length_c   1.000
_cell.angle_alpha   90.00
_cell.angle_beta   90.00
_cell.angle_gamma   90.00
#
_symmetry.space_group_name_H-M   'P 1'
#
loop_
_entity.id
_entity.type
_entity.pdbx_description
1 polymer ?
#
loop_
_entity_poly.entity_id
_entity_poly.type
_entity_poly.pdbx_seq_one_letter_code
_entity_poly.pdbx_strand_id
1 'polypeptide(L)'
;MQILPIGRYRFFQKIQPLFILNQVTSTPKTGCLQVFSASTSWLIYFEKGKLVYANYSERAFDLLYKKLKLFSEEIPTLNRETYKKLRTIFETAIDNQAIENPDYLAICWLVNQKYITPIQAGMIIEEISLEVIAAFLNLTEGSYEFTGESFISKMPKFCYLEVKSLVEKCQNRTENKKYYRTQPNQSEESHQYSEYDVKNKGNNNHQSEKTNNQRIYKVMCIDDSPTIINAIKYFLDDQFFEVIGINDPLKALMQTIRMKPDLILLDIGMPNLNGYELCSLLRKHAYFQHTPVIMVTARTSLIDKAKAKIVRASGYLTKPFTQADLLKIIFSHLDVDS
;
A
#
# COMPACT_ATOMS: atom_id res chain seq x y z
N MET A 1 12.16 41.14 3.72
CA MET A 1 11.55 40.56 4.94
C MET A 1 10.34 39.75 4.49
N GLN A 2 10.53 38.47 4.15
CA GLN A 2 9.46 37.57 3.70
C GLN A 2 8.84 36.91 4.93
N ILE A 3 7.54 37.09 5.09
CA ILE A 3 6.74 36.52 6.19
C ILE A 3 6.51 35.04 5.85
N LEU A 4 7.00 34.14 6.70
CA LEU A 4 6.75 32.70 6.59
C LEU A 4 5.25 32.39 6.77
N PRO A 5 4.67 31.44 6.02
CA PRO A 5 3.25 31.07 6.16
C PRO A 5 3.00 30.34 7.49
N ILE A 6 1.95 30.78 8.21
CA ILE A 6 1.50 30.37 9.56
C ILE A 6 0.90 28.94 9.59
N GLY A 7 1.37 28.02 8.73
CA GLY A 7 0.79 26.68 8.55
C GLY A 7 1.33 25.56 9.45
N ARG A 8 2.13 25.83 10.49
CA ARG A 8 2.82 24.76 11.27
C ARG A 8 2.73 24.83 12.79
N TYR A 9 1.92 25.73 13.37
CA TYR A 9 1.60 25.67 14.81
C TYR A 9 0.29 24.91 15.02
N ARG A 10 0.38 23.67 15.52
CA ARG A 10 -0.78 22.93 16.04
C ARG A 10 -0.97 23.32 17.51
N PHE A 11 -2.11 23.93 17.84
CA PHE A 11 -2.50 24.19 19.22
C PHE A 11 -3.12 22.93 19.82
N PHE A 12 -2.49 22.37 20.84
CA PHE A 12 -3.06 21.25 21.59
C PHE A 12 -4.03 21.76 22.64
N GLN A 13 -5.18 21.10 22.73
CA GLN A 13 -6.25 21.41 23.68
C GLN A 13 -6.66 20.13 24.41
N LYS A 14 -7.39 20.28 25.52
CA LYS A 14 -8.04 19.12 26.14
C LYS A 14 -9.00 18.48 25.15
N ILE A 15 -8.87 17.17 24.98
CA ILE A 15 -9.77 16.40 24.12
C ILE A 15 -10.51 15.35 24.95
N GLN A 16 -11.64 14.92 24.42
CA GLN A 16 -12.44 13.83 24.98
C GLN A 16 -12.60 12.76 23.90
N PRO A 17 -11.73 11.74 23.85
CA PRO A 17 -11.70 10.75 22.76
C PRO A 17 -13.06 10.09 22.49
N LEU A 18 -13.80 9.74 23.54
CA LEU A 18 -15.14 9.16 23.43
C LEU A 18 -16.14 10.10 22.73
N PHE A 19 -16.08 11.40 23.05
CA PHE A 19 -16.93 12.39 22.41
C PHE A 19 -16.59 12.52 20.91
N ILE A 20 -15.30 12.55 20.56
CA ILE A 20 -14.83 12.63 19.17
C ILE A 20 -15.31 11.41 18.37
N LEU A 21 -15.14 10.19 18.91
CA LEU A 21 -15.63 8.96 18.28
C LEU A 21 -17.17 8.98 18.11
N ASN A 22 -17.90 9.44 19.13
CA ASN A 22 -19.35 9.58 19.02
C ASN A 22 -19.76 10.58 17.93
N GLN A 23 -19.08 11.73 17.79
CA GLN A 23 -19.38 12.68 16.71
C GLN A 23 -19.25 12.08 15.31
N VAL A 24 -18.20 11.27 15.08
CA VAL A 24 -17.94 10.63 13.79
C VAL A 24 -18.92 9.49 13.50
N THR A 25 -19.45 8.82 14.53
CA THR A 25 -20.38 7.69 14.37
C THR A 25 -21.85 8.12 14.35
N SER A 26 -22.24 9.17 15.09
CA SER A 26 -23.62 9.69 15.13
C SER A 26 -24.07 10.32 13.82
N THR A 27 -23.12 10.86 13.04
CA THR A 27 -23.36 11.25 11.64
C THR A 27 -22.49 10.33 10.79
N PRO A 28 -23.05 9.33 10.06
CA PRO A 28 -22.27 8.24 9.47
C PRO A 28 -21.36 8.73 8.33
N LYS A 29 -20.20 9.28 8.72
CA LYS A 29 -19.22 9.88 7.83
C LYS A 29 -18.31 8.79 7.23
N THR A 30 -17.83 9.06 6.03
CA THR A 30 -16.74 8.32 5.38
C THR A 30 -15.53 9.25 5.31
N GLY A 31 -14.36 8.76 5.69
CA GLY A 31 -13.15 9.58 5.74
C GLY A 31 -12.11 9.07 6.72
N CYS A 32 -11.20 9.95 7.12
CA CYS A 32 -10.15 9.69 8.10
C CYS A 32 -10.23 10.71 9.24
N LEU A 33 -10.37 10.23 10.47
CA LEU A 33 -10.10 11.01 11.66
C LEU A 33 -8.60 10.98 11.93
N GLN A 34 -7.96 12.13 11.84
CA GLN A 34 -6.54 12.31 12.17
C GLN A 34 -6.45 12.96 13.55
N VAL A 35 -5.68 12.36 14.45
CA VAL A 35 -5.46 12.89 15.80
C VAL A 35 -3.97 13.07 16.00
N PHE A 36 -3.58 14.18 16.62
CA PHE A 36 -2.19 14.53 16.90
C PHE A 36 -2.03 14.84 18.38
N SER A 37 -1.00 14.28 18.98
CA SER A 37 -0.47 14.63 20.30
C SER A 37 0.96 15.14 20.16
N ALA A 38 1.61 15.45 21.28
CA ALA A 38 3.01 15.86 21.28
C ALA A 38 3.98 14.79 20.77
N SER A 39 3.65 13.50 20.92
CA SER A 39 4.57 12.38 20.64
C SER A 39 4.06 11.37 19.62
N THR A 40 2.78 11.43 19.27
CA THR A 40 2.11 10.38 18.49
C THR A 40 1.02 10.99 17.63
N SER A 41 0.77 10.39 16.46
CA SER A 41 -0.39 10.67 15.65
C SER A 41 -1.14 9.40 15.28
N TRP A 42 -2.47 9.49 15.23
CA TRP A 42 -3.40 8.40 14.95
C TRP A 42 -4.12 8.71 13.64
N LEU A 43 -4.30 7.67 12.81
CA LEU A 43 -5.18 7.70 11.66
C LEU A 43 -6.26 6.64 11.87
N ILE A 44 -7.52 7.07 11.91
CA ILE A 44 -8.67 6.20 12.15
C ILE A 44 -9.63 6.37 10.97
N TYR A 45 -9.78 5.31 10.18
CA TYR A 45 -10.52 5.33 8.93
C TYR A 45 -11.94 4.83 9.13
N PHE A 46 -12.89 5.56 8.56
CA PHE A 46 -14.31 5.29 8.65
C PHE A 46 -14.95 5.15 7.27
N GLU A 47 -15.93 4.25 7.16
CA GLU A 47 -16.84 4.16 6.03
C GLU A 47 -18.27 4.04 6.54
N LYS A 48 -19.11 5.01 6.19
CA LYS A 48 -20.51 5.11 6.64
C LYS A 48 -20.64 4.95 8.16
N GLY A 49 -19.75 5.58 8.93
CA GLY A 49 -19.73 5.55 10.40
C GLY A 49 -19.13 4.30 11.04
N LYS A 50 -18.72 3.29 10.26
CA LYS A 50 -18.04 2.09 10.78
C LYS A 50 -16.52 2.22 10.63
N LEU A 51 -15.77 1.72 11.60
CA LEU A 51 -14.30 1.73 11.53
C LEU A 51 -13.83 0.62 10.58
N VAL A 52 -12.98 0.98 9.62
CA VAL A 52 -12.45 0.04 8.61
C VAL A 52 -10.96 -0.26 8.81
N TYR A 53 -10.23 0.67 9.43
CA TYR A 53 -8.83 0.50 9.81
C TYR A 53 -8.39 1.59 10.78
N ALA A 54 -7.38 1.32 11.59
CA ALA A 54 -6.71 2.35 12.38
C ALA A 54 -5.22 2.03 12.54
N ASN A 55 -4.36 3.05 12.57
CA ASN A 55 -2.93 2.90 12.80
C ASN A 55 -2.32 4.11 13.54
N TYR A 56 -1.03 3.99 13.85
CA TYR A 56 -0.18 5.11 14.29
C TYR A 56 0.74 5.53 13.14
N SER A 57 0.91 6.83 12.91
CA SER A 57 1.74 7.32 11.78
C SER A 57 3.21 6.90 11.87
N GLU A 58 3.80 6.88 13.08
CA GLU A 58 5.25 6.71 13.25
C GLU A 58 5.70 5.25 13.48
N ARG A 59 4.78 4.31 13.72
CA ARG A 59 5.09 2.88 14.03
C ARG A 59 4.05 1.88 13.54
N ALA A 60 3.32 2.25 12.50
CA ALA A 60 2.25 1.43 11.91
C ALA A 60 2.69 0.00 11.58
N PHE A 61 3.88 -0.15 10.99
CA PHE A 61 4.37 -1.44 10.50
C PHE A 61 4.85 -2.38 11.62
N ASP A 62 5.45 -1.85 12.68
CA ASP A 62 5.86 -2.64 13.85
C ASP A 62 4.66 -3.31 14.52
N LEU A 63 3.56 -2.55 14.65
CA LEU A 63 2.32 -3.07 15.22
C LEU A 63 1.75 -4.19 14.34
N LEU A 64 1.71 -3.98 13.02
CA LEU A 64 1.28 -5.01 12.08
C LEU A 64 2.14 -6.28 12.22
N TYR A 65 3.47 -6.14 12.22
CA TYR A 65 4.39 -7.28 12.31
C TYR A 65 4.20 -8.06 13.61
N LYS A 66 4.06 -7.34 14.73
CA LYS A 66 3.75 -7.94 16.04
C LYS A 66 2.46 -8.76 15.99
N LYS A 67 1.39 -8.25 15.37
CA LYS A 67 0.12 -8.97 15.25
C LYS A 67 0.24 -10.16 14.30
N LEU A 68 0.86 -10.00 13.14
CA LEU A 68 1.08 -11.11 12.20
C LEU A 68 1.84 -12.26 12.88
N LYS A 69 2.85 -11.95 13.70
CA LYS A 69 3.61 -12.98 14.43
C LYS A 69 2.72 -13.78 15.39
N LEU A 70 1.81 -13.13 16.11
CA LEU A 70 0.85 -13.83 16.97
C LEU A 70 -0.07 -14.76 16.15
N PHE A 71 -0.54 -14.31 14.99
CA PHE A 71 -1.40 -15.10 14.12
C PHE A 71 -0.64 -16.22 13.36
N SER A 72 0.69 -16.20 13.29
CA SER A 72 1.45 -17.27 12.63
C SER A 72 1.35 -18.63 13.30
N GLU A 73 0.97 -18.66 14.58
CA GLU A 73 0.71 -19.90 15.32
C GLU A 73 -0.48 -20.66 14.71
N GLU A 74 -1.48 -19.94 14.18
CA GLU A 74 -2.70 -20.50 13.59
C GLU A 74 -2.71 -20.44 12.05
N ILE A 75 -1.77 -19.71 11.44
CA ILE A 75 -1.70 -19.47 9.99
C ILE A 75 -0.34 -19.93 9.45
N PRO A 76 -0.20 -21.21 9.02
CA PRO A 76 1.08 -21.79 8.58
C PRO A 76 1.73 -21.09 7.37
N THR A 77 0.93 -20.40 6.56
CA THR A 77 1.38 -19.60 5.41
C THR A 77 2.12 -18.31 5.83
N LEU A 78 1.93 -17.85 7.08
CA LEU A 78 2.72 -16.75 7.67
C LEU A 78 4.02 -17.30 8.26
N ASN A 79 4.90 -17.80 7.40
CA ASN A 79 6.20 -18.34 7.80
C ASN A 79 7.34 -17.34 7.58
N ARG A 80 8.56 -17.75 7.93
CA ARG A 80 9.78 -16.94 7.83
C ARG A 80 10.01 -16.35 6.43
N GLU A 81 9.71 -17.09 5.37
CA GLU A 81 9.88 -16.61 3.99
C GLU A 81 8.84 -15.54 3.65
N THR A 82 7.59 -15.71 4.09
CA THR A 82 6.54 -14.70 3.96
C THR A 82 6.93 -13.40 4.68
N TYR A 83 7.44 -13.49 5.91
CA TYR A 83 7.93 -12.32 6.64
C TYR A 83 9.13 -11.66 5.96
N LYS A 84 10.05 -12.45 5.42
CA LYS A 84 11.20 -11.93 4.68
C LYS A 84 10.75 -11.15 3.44
N LYS A 85 9.78 -11.68 2.68
CA LYS A 85 9.18 -10.99 1.52
C LYS A 85 8.47 -9.71 1.94
N LEU A 86 7.61 -9.78 2.96
CA LEU A 86 6.88 -8.62 3.49
C LEU A 86 7.83 -7.52 3.97
N ARG A 87 8.90 -7.89 4.65
CA ARG A 87 9.98 -7.01 5.08
C ARG A 87 10.71 -6.37 3.89
N THR A 88 11.12 -7.17 2.91
CA THR A 88 11.78 -6.65 1.70
C THR A 88 10.91 -5.66 0.94
N ILE A 89 9.61 -5.94 0.81
CA ILE A 89 8.68 -5.12 0.01
C ILE A 89 8.32 -3.81 0.71
N PHE A 90 8.08 -3.85 2.03
CA PHE A 90 7.48 -2.72 2.74
C PHE A 90 8.44 -2.02 3.72
N GLU A 91 9.45 -2.69 4.27
CA GLU A 91 10.40 -2.08 5.22
C GLU A 91 11.37 -1.12 4.51
N THR A 92 11.81 -1.43 3.28
CA THR A 92 12.61 -0.51 2.45
C THR A 92 11.84 0.73 1.96
N ALA A 93 10.51 0.67 1.98
CA ALA A 93 9.65 1.78 1.59
C ALA A 93 9.27 2.71 2.75
N ILE A 94 9.35 2.22 3.99
CA ILE A 94 9.10 2.96 5.24
C ILE A 94 10.23 3.96 5.50
N ASP A 95 11.49 3.57 5.27
CA ASP A 95 12.68 4.42 5.46
C ASP A 95 12.70 5.65 4.52
N ASN A 96 11.95 5.61 3.42
CA ASN A 96 11.94 6.66 2.39
C ASN A 96 10.66 7.53 2.40
N GLN A 97 9.73 7.34 3.35
CA GLN A 97 8.43 8.06 3.43
C GLN A 97 7.61 8.06 2.12
N ALA A 98 7.81 7.06 1.26
CA ALA A 98 7.29 7.06 -0.12
C ALA A 98 5.87 6.48 -0.24
N ILE A 99 5.39 5.76 0.78
CA ILE A 99 4.10 5.04 0.75
C ILE A 99 3.18 5.56 1.85
N GLU A 100 2.01 6.06 1.45
CA GLU A 100 0.90 6.29 2.39
C GLU A 100 0.35 4.95 2.90
N ASN A 101 0.36 4.74 4.22
CA ASN A 101 -0.20 3.57 4.92
C ASN A 101 0.36 2.22 4.43
N PRO A 102 1.67 1.97 4.61
CA PRO A 102 2.33 0.74 4.15
C PRO A 102 1.83 -0.52 4.87
N ASP A 103 1.31 -0.36 6.09
CA ASP A 103 0.70 -1.41 6.90
C ASP A 103 -0.61 -1.95 6.29
N TYR A 104 -1.54 -1.09 5.90
CA TYR A 104 -2.78 -1.52 5.26
C TYR A 104 -2.50 -2.17 3.91
N LEU A 105 -1.55 -1.62 3.15
CA LEU A 105 -1.11 -2.19 1.87
C LEU A 105 -0.47 -3.56 2.04
N ALA A 106 0.31 -3.78 3.10
CA ALA A 106 0.86 -5.09 3.41
C ALA A 106 -0.24 -6.12 3.72
N ILE A 107 -1.30 -5.73 4.43
CA ILE A 107 -2.48 -6.60 4.64
C ILE A 107 -3.15 -6.93 3.30
N CYS A 108 -3.40 -5.93 2.44
CA CYS A 108 -3.97 -6.16 1.11
C CYS A 108 -3.10 -7.10 0.27
N TRP A 109 -1.78 -6.92 0.33
CA TRP A 109 -0.82 -7.76 -0.38
C TRP A 109 -0.83 -9.21 0.13
N LEU A 110 -0.87 -9.42 1.44
CA LEU A 110 -0.96 -10.77 2.04
C LEU A 110 -2.22 -11.50 1.58
N VAL A 111 -3.36 -10.81 1.49
CA VAL A 111 -4.62 -11.37 0.98
C VAL A 111 -4.50 -11.70 -0.51
N ASN A 112 -4.00 -10.76 -1.31
CA ASN A 112 -3.87 -10.93 -2.75
C ASN A 112 -2.95 -12.09 -3.14
N GLN A 113 -1.86 -12.27 -2.39
CA GLN A 113 -0.92 -13.39 -2.54
C GLN A 113 -1.39 -14.69 -1.89
N LYS A 114 -2.61 -14.71 -1.31
CA LYS A 114 -3.21 -15.87 -0.65
C LYS A 114 -2.41 -16.39 0.56
N TYR A 115 -1.58 -15.55 1.17
CA TYR A 115 -0.93 -15.88 2.45
C TYR A 115 -1.91 -15.83 3.61
N ILE A 116 -2.93 -14.97 3.55
CA ILE A 116 -4.05 -14.94 4.50
C ILE A 116 -5.37 -14.81 3.74
N THR A 117 -6.46 -15.26 4.34
CA THR A 117 -7.82 -15.06 3.80
C THR A 117 -8.34 -13.65 4.12
N PRO A 118 -9.37 -13.15 3.40
CA PRO A 118 -10.04 -11.89 3.76
C PRO A 118 -10.58 -11.87 5.20
N ILE A 119 -11.05 -13.02 5.69
CA ILE A 119 -11.55 -13.16 7.07
C ILE A 119 -10.41 -13.00 8.08
N GLN A 120 -9.28 -13.67 7.85
CA GLN A 120 -8.08 -13.54 8.68
C GLN A 120 -7.54 -12.10 8.66
N ALA A 121 -7.58 -11.43 7.50
CA ALA A 121 -7.22 -10.01 7.40
C ALA A 121 -8.14 -9.13 8.26
N GLY A 122 -9.44 -9.40 8.26
CA GLY A 122 -10.40 -8.72 9.15
C GLY A 122 -10.08 -8.91 10.63
N MET A 123 -9.72 -10.13 11.05
CA MET A 123 -9.31 -10.43 12.44
C MET A 123 -8.05 -9.67 12.85
N ILE A 124 -7.04 -9.64 11.97
CA ILE A 124 -5.79 -8.89 12.20
C ILE A 124 -6.09 -7.39 12.31
N ILE A 125 -6.92 -6.84 11.42
CA ILE A 125 -7.33 -5.43 11.45
C ILE A 125 -8.06 -5.09 12.75
N GLU A 126 -8.94 -5.97 13.23
CA GLU A 126 -9.63 -5.77 14.51
C GLU A 126 -8.64 -5.69 15.68
N GLU A 127 -7.67 -6.61 15.76
CA GLU A 127 -6.65 -6.60 16.83
C GLU A 127 -5.70 -5.41 16.76
N ILE A 128 -5.35 -4.92 15.57
CA ILE A 128 -4.62 -3.66 15.39
C ILE A 128 -5.49 -2.50 15.87
N SER A 129 -6.73 -2.43 15.42
CA SER A 129 -7.67 -1.35 15.77
C SER A 129 -7.93 -1.27 17.26
N LEU A 130 -8.02 -2.40 17.96
CA LEU A 130 -8.15 -2.45 19.42
C LEU A 130 -6.95 -1.81 20.13
N GLU A 131 -5.71 -2.06 19.66
CA GLU A 131 -4.50 -1.46 20.26
C GLU A 131 -4.45 0.06 20.00
N VAL A 132 -4.79 0.47 18.78
CA VAL A 132 -4.82 1.89 18.37
C VAL A 132 -5.89 2.68 19.11
N ILE A 133 -7.12 2.15 19.19
CA ILE A 133 -8.23 2.79 19.89
C ILE A 133 -7.96 2.83 21.40
N ALA A 134 -7.44 1.76 22.00
CA ALA A 134 -7.08 1.77 23.42
C ALA A 134 -6.05 2.88 23.74
N ALA A 135 -5.04 3.07 22.88
CA ALA A 135 -4.08 4.15 23.05
C ALA A 135 -4.74 5.54 22.89
N PHE A 136 -5.61 5.71 21.90
CA PHE A 136 -6.33 6.96 21.67
C PHE A 136 -7.27 7.33 22.84
N LEU A 137 -7.96 6.35 23.43
CA LEU A 137 -8.87 6.58 24.57
C LEU A 137 -8.16 7.13 25.82
N ASN A 138 -6.85 6.90 25.95
CA ASN A 138 -6.04 7.42 27.06
C ASN A 138 -5.54 8.85 26.82
N LEU A 139 -5.81 9.45 25.66
CA LEU A 139 -5.30 10.76 25.30
C LEU A 139 -6.12 11.87 25.96
N THR A 140 -5.45 12.73 26.74
CA THR A 140 -6.08 13.86 27.45
C THR A 140 -5.95 15.17 26.70
N GLU A 141 -4.91 15.33 25.88
CA GLU A 141 -4.59 16.56 25.15
C GLU A 141 -4.13 16.28 23.73
N GLY A 142 -4.54 17.12 22.78
CA GLY A 142 -4.16 16.99 21.37
C GLY A 142 -4.96 17.90 20.45
N SER A 143 -4.84 17.66 19.16
CA SER A 143 -5.65 18.28 18.10
C SER A 143 -6.18 17.19 17.18
N TYR A 144 -7.36 17.39 16.58
CA TYR A 144 -7.93 16.42 15.66
C TYR A 144 -8.60 17.11 14.46
N GLU A 145 -8.63 16.41 13.34
CA GLU A 145 -9.30 16.82 12.12
C GLU A 145 -9.95 15.63 11.43
N PHE A 146 -11.01 15.86 10.66
CA PHE A 146 -11.66 14.82 9.86
C PHE A 146 -11.57 15.17 8.38
N THR A 147 -10.97 14.28 7.58
CA THR A 147 -10.83 14.46 6.14
C THR A 147 -11.75 13.51 5.38
N GLY A 148 -12.52 14.03 4.42
CA GLY A 148 -13.54 13.25 3.68
C GLY A 148 -12.94 12.28 2.64
N GLU A 149 -11.99 12.73 1.83
CA GLU A 149 -11.23 11.83 0.97
C GLU A 149 -10.15 11.12 1.80
N SER A 150 -10.09 9.79 1.71
CA SER A 150 -9.06 9.00 2.36
C SER A 150 -8.47 7.98 1.39
N PHE A 151 -7.17 7.71 1.52
CA PHE A 151 -6.46 6.67 0.78
C PHE A 151 -7.22 5.33 0.80
N ILE A 152 -7.74 4.96 1.97
CA ILE A 152 -8.44 3.70 2.16
C ILE A 152 -9.73 3.63 1.35
N SER A 153 -10.40 4.74 1.00
CA SER A 153 -11.66 4.71 0.22
C SER A 153 -11.59 3.90 -1.09
N LYS A 154 -10.40 3.78 -1.70
CA LYS A 154 -10.16 3.05 -2.95
C LYS A 154 -9.60 1.63 -2.75
N MET A 155 -9.38 1.22 -1.50
CA MET A 155 -8.76 -0.07 -1.17
C MET A 155 -9.82 -1.12 -0.81
N PRO A 156 -9.52 -2.42 -0.97
CA PRO A 156 -10.40 -3.51 -0.50
C PRO A 156 -10.73 -3.37 0.99
N LYS A 157 -11.96 -3.75 1.39
CA LYS A 157 -12.45 -3.70 2.78
C LYS A 157 -12.58 -5.12 3.30
N PHE A 158 -11.89 -5.43 4.40
CA PHE A 158 -11.89 -6.77 4.98
C PHE A 158 -12.79 -6.90 6.21
N CYS A 159 -13.13 -5.80 6.87
CA CYS A 159 -14.06 -5.77 8.00
C CYS A 159 -14.70 -4.39 8.17
N TYR A 160 -15.81 -4.36 8.91
CA TYR A 160 -16.48 -3.14 9.36
C TYR A 160 -16.74 -3.27 10.85
N LEU A 161 -16.05 -2.47 11.65
CA LEU A 161 -16.04 -2.62 13.11
C LEU A 161 -16.93 -1.55 13.76
N GLU A 162 -17.78 -2.00 14.68
CA GLU A 162 -18.64 -1.12 15.49
C GLU A 162 -17.80 -0.47 16.60
N VAL A 163 -17.69 0.86 16.57
CA VAL A 163 -16.84 1.62 17.50
C VAL A 163 -17.24 1.38 18.95
N LYS A 164 -18.55 1.29 19.25
CA LYS A 164 -19.04 1.03 20.61
C LYS A 164 -18.49 -0.30 21.15
N SER A 165 -18.56 -1.37 20.34
CA SER A 165 -18.03 -2.68 20.71
C SER A 165 -16.51 -2.65 20.91
N LEU A 166 -15.77 -1.92 20.06
CA LEU A 166 -14.32 -1.74 20.24
C LEU A 166 -14.00 -1.02 21.55
N VAL A 167 -14.74 0.05 21.89
CA VAL A 167 -14.55 0.81 23.14
C VAL A 167 -14.80 -0.08 24.37
N GLU A 168 -15.91 -0.84 24.37
CA GLU A 168 -16.22 -1.80 25.44
C GLU A 168 -15.10 -2.84 25.60
N LYS A 169 -14.63 -3.44 24.50
CA LYS A 169 -13.49 -4.37 24.52
C LYS A 169 -12.21 -3.73 25.08
N CYS A 170 -11.93 -2.47 24.76
CA CYS A 170 -10.75 -1.76 25.27
C CYS A 170 -10.83 -1.51 26.78
N GLN A 171 -12.01 -1.13 27.28
CA GLN A 171 -12.23 -0.89 28.72
C GLN A 171 -12.05 -2.19 29.52
N ASN A 172 -12.66 -3.29 29.07
CA ASN A 172 -12.56 -4.60 29.73
C ASN A 172 -11.13 -5.16 29.74
N ARG A 173 -10.36 -4.97 28.65
CA ARG A 173 -8.94 -5.39 28.59
C ARG A 173 -8.05 -4.63 29.60
N THR A 174 -8.43 -3.41 29.97
CA THR A 174 -7.66 -2.57 30.90
C THR A 174 -7.87 -3.02 32.35
N GLU A 175 -9.06 -3.52 32.68
CA GLU A 175 -9.37 -4.08 34.00
C GLU A 175 -8.61 -5.38 34.27
N ASN A 176 -8.55 -6.28 33.29
CA ASN A 176 -7.77 -7.53 33.41
C ASN A 176 -6.25 -7.26 33.53
N LYS A 177 -5.70 -6.24 32.85
CA LYS A 177 -4.29 -5.86 32.98
C LYS A 177 -3.93 -5.28 34.35
N LYS A 178 -4.86 -4.63 35.06
CA LYS A 178 -4.64 -4.16 36.44
C LYS A 178 -4.51 -5.34 37.41
N TYR A 179 -5.25 -6.42 37.18
CA TYR A 179 -5.21 -7.62 38.01
C TYR A 179 -3.85 -8.36 37.96
N TYR A 180 -3.22 -8.42 36.78
CA TYR A 180 -1.91 -9.07 36.60
C TYR A 180 -0.70 -8.20 36.98
N ARG A 181 -0.88 -6.88 37.20
CA ARG A 181 0.21 -5.96 37.56
C ARG A 181 0.47 -5.86 39.07
N THR A 182 -0.34 -6.55 39.89
CA THR A 182 -0.25 -6.57 41.36
C THR A 182 0.46 -7.80 41.94
N GLN A 183 1.10 -8.65 41.14
CA GLN A 183 1.97 -9.71 41.66
C GLN A 183 3.45 -9.30 41.56
N PRO A 184 4.24 -9.39 42.66
CA PRO A 184 5.66 -9.03 42.66
C PRO A 184 6.56 -10.13 42.08
N ASN A 185 7.61 -9.67 41.37
CA ASN A 185 8.71 -10.38 40.71
C ASN A 185 9.22 -11.67 41.36
N GLN A 186 9.65 -12.64 40.53
CA GLN A 186 10.92 -13.37 40.73
C GLN A 186 11.61 -13.73 39.38
N SER A 187 12.92 -13.38 39.32
CA SER A 187 14.07 -13.94 38.58
C SER A 187 14.00 -14.10 37.04
N GLU A 188 14.80 -13.41 36.22
CA GLU A 188 16.28 -13.47 36.00
C GLU A 188 16.85 -14.82 35.52
N GLU A 189 17.73 -14.70 34.51
CA GLU A 189 18.66 -15.70 33.90
C GLU A 189 18.07 -16.74 32.93
N SER A 190 18.86 -17.42 32.10
CA SER A 190 19.83 -17.10 31.04
C SER A 190 20.16 -18.44 30.33
N HIS A 191 20.71 -18.39 29.11
CA HIS A 191 21.31 -19.49 28.34
C HIS A 191 20.40 -20.62 27.79
N GLN A 192 20.77 -21.46 26.81
CA GLN A 192 21.62 -21.46 25.59
C GLN A 192 21.60 -22.94 25.13
N TYR A 193 21.29 -23.19 23.85
CA TYR A 193 21.43 -24.43 23.03
C TYR A 193 21.50 -25.84 23.66
N SER A 194 20.73 -26.79 23.08
CA SER A 194 21.26 -28.11 22.67
C SER A 194 20.46 -28.74 21.52
N GLU A 195 21.20 -29.30 20.56
CA GLU A 195 20.77 -30.16 19.45
C GLU A 195 20.47 -31.58 19.95
N TYR A 196 19.49 -32.28 19.34
CA TYR A 196 19.57 -33.72 19.09
C TYR A 196 18.77 -34.10 17.82
N ASP A 197 19.50 -34.71 16.88
CA ASP A 197 19.04 -35.43 15.69
C ASP A 197 18.47 -36.82 16.05
N VAL A 198 17.59 -37.37 15.18
CA VAL A 198 17.80 -38.63 14.40
C VAL A 198 16.48 -39.05 13.69
N LYS A 199 16.52 -38.90 12.36
CA LYS A 199 16.02 -39.74 11.24
C LYS A 199 14.83 -40.70 11.43
N ASN A 200 13.88 -40.65 10.48
CA ASN A 200 13.55 -41.84 9.69
C ASN A 200 13.06 -41.53 8.25
N LYS A 201 13.44 -42.40 7.31
CA LYS A 201 13.26 -42.33 5.83
C LYS A 201 11.93 -42.94 5.36
N GLY A 202 11.44 -42.53 4.17
CA GLY A 202 10.56 -43.39 3.35
C GLY A 202 9.76 -42.76 2.20
N ASN A 203 10.38 -42.65 1.02
CA ASN A 203 9.90 -42.84 -0.37
C ASN A 203 8.52 -42.36 -0.91
N ASN A 204 8.61 -41.53 -1.97
CA ASN A 204 8.03 -41.62 -3.34
C ASN A 204 6.53 -41.93 -3.56
N ASN A 205 5.77 -41.01 -4.19
CA ASN A 205 5.58 -40.91 -5.67
C ASN A 205 4.33 -40.06 -6.07
N HIS A 206 4.56 -39.16 -7.04
CA HIS A 206 3.71 -38.77 -8.20
C HIS A 206 2.35 -38.04 -8.09
N GLN A 207 2.19 -37.16 -9.11
CA GLN A 207 1.00 -36.42 -9.63
C GLN A 207 0.70 -35.07 -8.95
N SER A 208 0.57 -33.93 -9.63
CA SER A 208 0.47 -33.63 -11.07
C SER A 208 0.72 -32.11 -11.27
N GLU A 209 1.56 -31.77 -12.25
CA GLU A 209 1.79 -30.38 -12.68
C GLU A 209 0.54 -29.86 -13.40
N LYS A 210 -0.08 -28.81 -12.87
CA LYS A 210 -1.01 -27.96 -13.62
C LYS A 210 -0.25 -26.70 -14.02
N THR A 211 0.16 -26.66 -15.29
CA THR A 211 0.67 -25.45 -15.95
C THR A 211 -0.46 -24.41 -16.00
N ASN A 212 -0.44 -23.43 -15.10
CA ASN A 212 -1.27 -22.24 -15.22
C ASN A 212 -0.74 -21.40 -16.39
N ASN A 213 -1.48 -21.34 -17.49
CA ASN A 213 -1.14 -20.51 -18.63
C ASN A 213 -1.44 -19.04 -18.28
N GLN A 214 -0.51 -18.38 -17.57
CA GLN A 214 -0.61 -16.96 -17.23
C GLN A 214 -0.47 -16.11 -18.51
N ARG A 215 -1.43 -15.20 -18.75
CA ARG A 215 -1.35 -14.24 -19.86
C ARG A 215 -0.18 -13.29 -19.63
N ILE A 216 0.72 -13.23 -20.60
CA ILE A 216 1.82 -12.26 -20.63
C ILE A 216 1.32 -10.96 -21.26
N TYR A 217 1.41 -9.85 -20.52
CA TYR A 217 1.01 -8.52 -20.99
C TYR A 217 2.17 -7.85 -21.73
N LYS A 218 1.92 -7.33 -22.92
CA LYS A 218 2.91 -6.62 -23.71
C LYS A 218 2.97 -5.15 -23.30
N VAL A 219 4.07 -4.75 -22.68
CA VAL A 219 4.32 -3.38 -22.23
C VAL A 219 5.32 -2.71 -23.15
N MET A 220 4.89 -1.66 -23.86
CA MET A 220 5.80 -0.84 -24.66
C MET A 220 6.36 0.29 -23.80
N CYS A 221 7.68 0.43 -23.74
CA CYS A 221 8.40 1.49 -23.05
C CYS A 221 9.13 2.38 -24.05
N ILE A 222 8.79 3.67 -24.08
CA ILE A 222 9.31 4.65 -25.05
C ILE A 222 10.01 5.76 -24.26
N ASP A 223 11.33 5.77 -24.31
CA ASP A 223 12.18 6.68 -23.53
C ASP A 223 13.56 6.77 -24.19
N ASP A 224 14.10 7.97 -24.42
CA ASP A 224 15.41 8.13 -25.05
C ASP A 224 16.57 7.73 -24.13
N SER A 225 16.32 7.51 -22.83
CA SER A 225 17.29 6.98 -21.88
C SER A 225 17.29 5.45 -21.83
N PRO A 226 18.35 4.77 -22.33
CA PRO A 226 18.46 3.32 -22.24
C PRO A 226 18.48 2.83 -20.79
N THR A 227 18.97 3.66 -19.87
CA THR A 227 18.99 3.38 -18.42
C THR A 227 17.57 3.23 -17.88
N ILE A 228 16.64 4.11 -18.27
CA ILE A 228 15.24 4.01 -17.83
C ILE A 228 14.55 2.79 -18.44
N ILE A 229 14.76 2.52 -19.73
CA ILE A 229 14.23 1.32 -20.38
C ILE A 229 14.71 0.05 -19.67
N ASN A 230 16.01 -0.03 -19.37
CA ASN A 230 16.59 -1.20 -18.69
C ASN A 230 16.08 -1.32 -17.25
N ALA A 231 15.89 -0.21 -16.53
CA ALA A 231 15.28 -0.21 -15.21
C ALA A 231 13.83 -0.74 -15.26
N ILE A 232 13.02 -0.29 -16.23
CA ILE A 232 11.65 -0.77 -16.42
C ILE A 232 11.64 -2.27 -16.76
N LYS A 233 12.52 -2.72 -17.67
CA LYS A 233 12.67 -4.15 -17.97
C LYS A 233 13.04 -4.98 -16.74
N TYR A 234 13.94 -4.45 -15.89
CA TYR A 234 14.33 -5.12 -14.66
C TYR A 234 13.22 -5.13 -13.59
N PHE A 235 12.41 -4.07 -13.56
CA PHE A 235 11.29 -3.94 -12.63
C PHE A 235 10.06 -4.78 -13.00
N LEU A 236 9.93 -5.22 -14.24
CA LEU A 236 8.78 -5.99 -14.70
C LEU A 236 9.19 -7.46 -14.91
N ASP A 237 8.54 -8.35 -14.16
CA ASP A 237 8.78 -9.79 -14.19
C ASP A 237 8.40 -10.38 -15.57
N ASP A 238 9.31 -11.15 -16.16
CA ASP A 238 9.17 -11.73 -17.50
C ASP A 238 8.11 -12.84 -17.56
N GLN A 239 7.66 -13.35 -16.40
CA GLN A 239 6.53 -14.28 -16.30
C GLN A 239 5.18 -13.59 -16.57
N PHE A 240 5.10 -12.26 -16.40
CA PHE A 240 3.85 -11.50 -16.52
C PHE A 240 3.89 -10.44 -17.60
N PHE A 241 5.08 -9.95 -17.96
CA PHE A 241 5.25 -8.83 -18.86
C PHE A 241 6.28 -9.11 -19.95
N GLU A 242 5.88 -8.89 -21.20
CA GLU A 242 6.81 -8.74 -22.31
C GLU A 242 7.11 -7.26 -22.49
N VAL A 243 8.30 -6.82 -22.05
CA VAL A 243 8.69 -5.40 -22.13
C VAL A 243 9.47 -5.10 -23.41
N ILE A 244 8.89 -4.28 -24.28
CA ILE A 244 9.51 -3.82 -25.52
C ILE A 244 9.99 -2.38 -25.32
N GLY A 245 11.30 -2.16 -25.37
CA GLY A 245 11.90 -0.84 -25.22
C GLY A 245 12.18 -0.18 -26.57
N ILE A 246 11.80 1.09 -26.71
CA ILE A 246 12.11 1.95 -27.86
C ILE A 246 12.89 3.16 -27.35
N ASN A 247 14.18 3.21 -27.69
CA ASN A 247 15.07 4.31 -27.35
C ASN A 247 15.18 5.38 -28.45
N ASP A 248 14.63 5.13 -29.62
CA ASP A 248 14.58 6.07 -30.74
C ASP A 248 13.15 6.60 -30.93
N PRO A 249 12.84 7.82 -30.46
CA PRO A 249 11.50 8.39 -30.53
C PRO A 249 10.92 8.42 -31.95
N LEU A 250 11.76 8.55 -32.98
CA LEU A 250 11.30 8.61 -34.38
C LEU A 250 10.70 7.28 -34.87
N LYS A 251 11.11 6.16 -34.25
CA LYS A 251 10.56 4.82 -34.56
C LYS A 251 9.33 4.47 -33.71
N ALA A 252 9.06 5.25 -32.66
CA ALA A 252 8.10 4.91 -31.61
C ALA A 252 6.69 4.65 -32.15
N LEU A 253 6.15 5.55 -33.00
CA LEU A 253 4.81 5.41 -33.54
C LEU A 253 4.65 4.13 -34.38
N MET A 254 5.53 3.93 -35.35
CA MET A 254 5.47 2.78 -36.27
C MET A 254 5.64 1.45 -35.53
N GLN A 255 6.59 1.37 -34.59
CA GLN A 255 6.79 0.16 -33.80
C GLN A 255 5.64 -0.10 -32.83
N THR A 256 5.05 0.93 -32.23
CA THR A 256 3.86 0.78 -31.38
C THR A 256 2.68 0.20 -32.16
N ILE A 257 2.43 0.73 -33.37
CA ILE A 257 1.38 0.22 -34.27
C ILE A 257 1.60 -1.25 -34.63
N ARG A 258 2.85 -1.63 -34.94
CA ARG A 258 3.20 -3.00 -35.32
C ARG A 258 3.06 -3.97 -34.14
N MET A 259 3.52 -3.58 -32.96
CA MET A 259 3.63 -4.47 -31.81
C MET A 259 2.32 -4.64 -31.03
N LYS A 260 1.39 -3.67 -31.15
CA LYS A 260 0.07 -3.69 -30.50
C LYS A 260 0.15 -4.03 -29.01
N PRO A 261 0.85 -3.21 -28.20
CA PRO A 261 0.99 -3.45 -26.77
C PRO A 261 -0.34 -3.34 -26.02
N ASP A 262 -0.45 -4.05 -24.91
CA ASP A 262 -1.55 -3.94 -23.95
C ASP A 262 -1.44 -2.63 -23.13
N LEU A 263 -0.22 -2.10 -22.95
CA LEU A 263 0.04 -0.85 -22.22
C LEU A 263 1.29 -0.13 -22.74
N ILE A 264 1.26 1.21 -22.71
CA ILE A 264 2.37 2.07 -23.16
C ILE A 264 2.86 2.94 -22.00
N LEU A 265 4.16 2.85 -21.72
CA LEU A 265 4.92 3.76 -20.85
C LEU A 265 5.66 4.74 -21.74
N LEU A 266 5.38 6.03 -21.60
CA LEU A 266 5.84 7.06 -22.53
C LEU A 266 6.51 8.23 -21.81
N ASP A 267 7.79 8.49 -22.10
CA ASP A 267 8.43 9.72 -21.66
C ASP A 267 7.93 10.93 -22.44
N ILE A 268 7.91 12.08 -21.77
CA ILE A 268 7.50 13.36 -22.36
C ILE A 268 8.71 14.10 -22.93
N GLY A 269 9.85 14.01 -22.26
CA GLY A 269 11.03 14.83 -22.48
C GLY A 269 12.04 14.23 -23.45
N MET A 270 11.59 13.71 -24.59
CA MET A 270 12.47 13.08 -25.58
C MET A 270 12.97 14.09 -26.63
N PRO A 271 14.22 13.94 -27.14
CA PRO A 271 14.71 14.70 -28.29
C PRO A 271 13.88 14.43 -29.55
N ASN A 272 13.63 15.47 -30.34
CA ASN A 272 12.98 15.42 -31.67
C ASN A 272 11.51 14.94 -31.71
N LEU A 273 10.95 14.41 -30.62
CA LEU A 273 9.55 14.02 -30.54
C LEU A 273 9.00 14.30 -29.14
N ASN A 274 7.90 15.06 -29.07
CA ASN A 274 7.24 15.34 -27.81
C ASN A 274 6.29 14.19 -27.43
N GLY A 275 6.42 13.63 -26.22
CA GLY A 275 5.54 12.55 -25.76
C GLY A 275 4.04 12.90 -25.76
N TYR A 276 3.68 14.18 -25.58
CA TYR A 276 2.29 14.62 -25.73
C TYR A 276 1.76 14.46 -27.16
N GLU A 277 2.59 14.79 -28.16
CA GLU A 277 2.23 14.68 -29.57
C GLU A 277 2.08 13.21 -29.95
N LEU A 278 3.01 12.36 -29.51
CA LEU A 278 2.93 10.92 -29.73
C LEU A 278 1.66 10.31 -29.10
N CYS A 279 1.34 10.68 -27.86
CA CYS A 279 0.08 10.25 -27.22
C CYS A 279 -1.15 10.70 -28.02
N SER A 280 -1.17 11.94 -28.49
CA SER A 280 -2.26 12.47 -29.33
C SER A 280 -2.41 11.70 -30.64
N LEU A 281 -1.29 11.36 -31.30
CA LEU A 281 -1.28 10.55 -32.52
C LEU A 281 -1.81 9.13 -32.27
N LEU A 282 -1.38 8.49 -31.17
CA LEU A 282 -1.88 7.17 -30.77
C LEU A 282 -3.39 7.20 -30.51
N ARG A 283 -3.91 8.23 -29.82
CA ARG A 283 -5.35 8.37 -29.57
C ARG A 283 -6.19 8.56 -30.82
N LYS A 284 -5.62 9.05 -31.92
CA LYS A 284 -6.31 9.15 -33.22
C LYS A 284 -6.35 7.82 -33.98
N HIS A 285 -5.49 6.87 -33.63
CA HIS A 285 -5.45 5.55 -34.26
C HIS A 285 -6.49 4.63 -33.63
N ALA A 286 -7.36 4.02 -34.45
CA ALA A 286 -8.51 3.23 -33.99
C ALA A 286 -8.17 2.16 -32.94
N TYR A 287 -7.04 1.48 -33.09
CA TYR A 287 -6.61 0.43 -32.17
C TYR A 287 -6.18 0.98 -30.78
N PHE A 288 -5.63 2.19 -30.70
CA PHE A 288 -5.01 2.72 -29.47
C PHE A 288 -5.88 3.77 -28.77
N GLN A 289 -7.13 3.92 -29.18
CA GLN A 289 -8.07 4.86 -28.54
C GLN A 289 -8.22 4.59 -27.04
N HIS A 290 -8.22 3.31 -26.65
CA HIS A 290 -8.42 2.85 -25.28
C HIS A 290 -7.18 2.20 -24.65
N THR A 291 -6.13 1.94 -25.42
CA THR A 291 -4.88 1.39 -24.86
C THR A 291 -4.32 2.33 -23.78
N PRO A 292 -4.07 1.83 -22.56
CA PRO A 292 -3.43 2.60 -21.51
C PRO A 292 -2.14 3.28 -21.95
N VAL A 293 -2.07 4.60 -21.79
CA VAL A 293 -0.83 5.37 -21.98
C VAL A 293 -0.49 6.06 -20.67
N ILE A 294 0.60 5.65 -20.05
CA ILE A 294 1.11 6.20 -18.81
C ILE A 294 2.31 7.08 -19.15
N MET A 295 2.22 8.36 -18.80
CA MET A 295 3.34 9.28 -18.94
C MET A 295 4.38 8.97 -17.85
N VAL A 296 5.63 8.68 -18.22
CA VAL A 296 6.71 8.38 -17.29
C VAL A 296 7.81 9.42 -17.43
N THR A 297 7.82 10.47 -16.59
CA THR A 297 8.68 11.64 -16.85
C THR A 297 9.16 12.38 -15.60
N ALA A 298 10.25 13.13 -15.72
CA ALA A 298 10.74 14.05 -14.68
C ALA A 298 9.96 15.38 -14.63
N ARG A 299 9.11 15.66 -15.64
CA ARG A 299 8.27 16.85 -15.67
C ARG A 299 7.13 16.71 -14.68
N THR A 300 6.96 17.64 -13.74
CA THR A 300 5.95 17.54 -12.67
C THR A 300 5.06 18.76 -12.53
N SER A 301 5.23 19.76 -13.39
CA SER A 301 4.50 21.02 -13.29
C SER A 301 3.00 20.81 -13.47
N LEU A 302 2.20 21.70 -12.88
CA LEU A 302 0.74 21.70 -13.07
C LEU A 302 0.36 21.79 -14.55
N ILE A 303 1.15 22.52 -15.34
CA ILE A 303 0.96 22.68 -16.79
C ILE A 303 1.19 21.35 -17.52
N ASP A 304 2.24 20.61 -17.15
CA ASP A 304 2.56 19.32 -17.74
C ASP A 304 1.48 18.26 -17.43
N LYS A 305 0.95 18.26 -16.20
CA LYS A 305 -0.18 17.40 -15.81
C LYS A 305 -1.47 17.77 -16.55
N ALA A 306 -1.74 19.05 -16.74
CA ALA A 306 -2.89 19.52 -17.51
C ALA A 306 -2.79 19.10 -18.99
N LYS A 307 -1.61 19.24 -19.61
CA LYS A 307 -1.36 18.78 -20.99
C LYS A 307 -1.54 17.27 -21.14
N ALA A 308 -1.05 16.47 -20.19
CA ALA A 308 -1.25 15.01 -20.18
C ALA A 308 -2.75 14.65 -20.19
N LYS A 309 -3.56 15.37 -19.42
CA LYS A 309 -5.02 15.19 -19.38
C LYS A 309 -5.69 15.57 -20.72
N ILE A 310 -5.25 16.67 -21.34
CA ILE A 310 -5.79 17.12 -22.64
C ILE A 310 -5.54 16.08 -23.74
N VAL A 311 -4.36 15.46 -23.77
CA VAL A 311 -4.03 14.40 -24.74
C VAL A 311 -4.58 13.02 -24.35
N ARG A 312 -5.41 12.95 -23.30
CA ARG A 312 -6.07 11.74 -22.80
C ARG A 312 -5.08 10.64 -22.42
N ALA A 313 -3.97 11.00 -21.78
CA ALA A 313 -3.14 10.02 -21.07
C ALA A 313 -3.96 9.35 -19.96
N SER A 314 -3.72 8.06 -19.75
CA SER A 314 -4.43 7.25 -18.75
C SER A 314 -3.85 7.47 -17.35
N GLY A 315 -2.53 7.59 -17.25
CA GLY A 315 -1.82 7.76 -15.99
C GLY A 315 -0.58 8.64 -16.10
N TYR A 316 0.00 8.95 -14.94
CA TYR A 316 1.21 9.77 -14.83
C TYR A 316 2.09 9.20 -13.71
N LEU A 317 3.34 8.89 -14.05
CA LEU A 317 4.38 8.39 -13.16
C LEU A 317 5.58 9.35 -13.23
N THR A 318 6.00 9.86 -12.08
CA THR A 318 7.11 10.81 -12.00
C THR A 318 8.44 10.08 -11.82
N LYS A 319 9.48 10.51 -12.53
CA LYS A 319 10.87 10.09 -12.30
C LYS A 319 11.50 10.90 -11.16
N PRO A 320 12.30 10.28 -10.26
CA PRO A 320 12.58 8.85 -10.17
C PRO A 320 11.38 8.06 -9.63
N PHE A 321 11.22 6.81 -10.07
CA PHE A 321 10.16 5.90 -9.63
C PHE A 321 10.76 4.57 -9.18
N THR A 322 10.07 3.89 -8.26
CA THR A 322 10.43 2.55 -7.80
C THR A 322 9.73 1.47 -8.65
N GLN A 323 10.17 0.22 -8.53
CA GLN A 323 9.47 -0.94 -9.09
C GLN A 323 8.01 -0.99 -8.65
N ALA A 324 7.74 -0.66 -7.38
CA ALA A 324 6.39 -0.66 -6.81
C ALA A 324 5.50 0.40 -7.44
N ASP A 325 6.00 1.63 -7.64
CA ASP A 325 5.24 2.70 -8.30
C ASP A 325 4.85 2.30 -9.72
N LEU A 326 5.79 1.70 -10.45
CA LEU A 326 5.62 1.22 -11.81
C LEU A 326 4.57 0.09 -11.88
N LEU A 327 4.69 -0.94 -11.04
CA LEU A 327 3.74 -2.05 -11.00
C LEU A 327 2.34 -1.57 -10.60
N LYS A 328 2.24 -0.70 -9.58
CA LYS A 328 0.97 -0.12 -9.13
C LYS A 328 0.23 0.56 -10.27
N ILE A 329 0.92 1.43 -11.02
CA ILE A 329 0.29 2.18 -12.11
C ILE A 329 -0.01 1.31 -13.32
N ILE A 330 0.78 0.26 -13.59
CA ILE A 330 0.51 -0.69 -14.68
C ILE A 330 -0.74 -1.52 -14.36
N PHE A 331 -0.79 -2.13 -13.17
CA PHE A 331 -1.93 -2.96 -12.77
C PHE A 331 -3.22 -2.16 -12.57
N SER A 332 -3.16 -0.87 -12.24
CA SER A 332 -4.38 -0.05 -12.16
C SER A 332 -5.00 0.28 -13.52
N HIS A 333 -4.30 0.02 -14.63
CA HIS A 333 -4.75 0.34 -15.98
C HIS A 333 -4.81 -0.85 -16.92
N LEU A 334 -4.23 -2.00 -16.56
CA LEU A 334 -4.49 -3.26 -17.23
C LEU A 334 -5.81 -3.82 -16.70
N ASP A 335 -6.72 -4.18 -17.60
CA ASP A 335 -7.89 -4.99 -17.24
C ASP A 335 -7.38 -6.40 -16.88
N VAL A 336 -7.10 -6.60 -15.61
CA VAL A 336 -6.77 -7.91 -15.03
C VAL A 336 -8.07 -8.55 -14.58
N ASP A 337 -8.96 -8.88 -15.50
CA ASP A 337 -10.10 -9.76 -15.23
C ASP A 337 -10.67 -10.36 -16.54
N SER A 338 -10.57 -11.69 -16.65
CA SER A 338 -11.58 -12.60 -17.19
C SER A 338 -11.26 -14.01 -16.72
#